data_AF-A0A7J7U5E7-F1
#
_entry.id   AF-A0A7J7U5E7-F1
#
_cell.length_a   1.000
_cell.length_b   1.000
_cell.length_c   1.000
_cell.angle_alpha   90.00
_cell.angle_beta   90.00
_cell.angle_gamma   90.00
#
_symmetry.space_group_name_H-M   'P 1'
#
loop_
_entity.id
_entity.type
_entity.pdbx_description
1 polymer ?
#
loop_
_entity_poly.entity_id
_entity_poly.type
_entity_poly.pdbx_seq_one_letter_code
_entity_poly.pdbx_strand_id
1 'polypeptide(L)'
;MDGIGSEGSEGQVLVIGATNRPHALDAALRRPGRFAKEVEIGVPNAQGRLDVLRKLLRKAPHVLTEAELLQLANNAHGYVGADLKALCSESGLSAFRRVLKKQPNLPDRKVAALVKITLNDFLQGMNDARPSATREVAVDVPSVSWSDVGGLENIKLKLKQAVEWPLKHPESFTRMGMQPPKGVLLYGPPGCSKTMIAKALANESGLNFLAIKGP
;
A
#
# COMPACT_ATOMS: atom_id res chain seq x y z
N MET A 1 -18.01 3.46 -31.75
CA MET A 1 -18.92 4.09 -30.77
C MET A 1 -19.67 5.19 -31.47
N ASP A 2 -18.99 6.15 -32.09
CA ASP A 2 -19.63 6.98 -33.12
C ASP A 2 -19.68 6.20 -34.44
N GLY A 3 -20.88 5.95 -34.96
CA GLY A 3 -21.10 5.23 -36.22
C GLY A 3 -22.20 4.16 -36.19
N ILE A 4 -22.83 3.87 -35.05
CA ILE A 4 -24.06 3.05 -35.02
C ILE A 4 -25.26 4.02 -34.97
N GLY A 5 -25.86 4.21 -36.13
CA GLY A 5 -26.88 5.23 -36.34
C GLY A 5 -27.42 5.16 -37.75
N SER A 6 -27.81 3.97 -38.19
CA SER A 6 -28.70 3.81 -39.32
C SER A 6 -29.75 2.78 -38.93
N GLU A 7 -30.89 3.33 -38.49
CA GLU A 7 -32.22 2.74 -38.47
C GLU A 7 -32.56 1.76 -37.32
N GLY A 8 -33.31 2.28 -36.33
CA GLY A 8 -34.34 1.49 -35.63
C GLY A 8 -34.12 1.09 -34.16
N SER A 9 -33.02 1.50 -33.50
CA SER A 9 -32.79 1.10 -32.09
C SER A 9 -32.13 2.23 -31.29
N GLU A 10 -32.93 2.97 -30.51
CA GLU A 10 -32.48 3.91 -29.47
C GLU A 10 -32.00 3.17 -28.21
N GLY A 11 -30.96 2.34 -28.34
CA GLY A 11 -30.33 1.69 -27.20
C GLY A 11 -29.29 2.60 -26.56
N GLN A 12 -29.53 3.08 -25.33
CA GLN A 12 -28.47 3.71 -24.54
C GLN A 12 -27.49 2.64 -24.04
N VAL A 13 -26.26 2.63 -24.58
CA VAL A 13 -25.21 1.70 -24.18
C VAL A 13 -24.15 2.43 -23.35
N LEU A 14 -23.91 1.98 -22.12
CA LEU A 14 -22.79 2.42 -21.29
C LEU A 14 -21.64 1.43 -21.41
N VAL A 15 -20.43 1.91 -21.74
CA VAL A 15 -19.24 1.07 -21.82
C VAL A 15 -18.25 1.44 -20.72
N ILE A 16 -17.82 0.44 -19.96
CA ILE A 16 -16.83 0.55 -18.89
C ILE A 16 -15.64 -0.32 -19.27
N GLY A 17 -14.44 0.27 -19.27
CA GLY A 17 -13.18 -0.44 -19.48
C GLY A 17 -12.30 -0.39 -18.22
N ALA A 18 -11.46 -1.40 -18.02
CA ALA A 18 -10.45 -1.42 -16.98
C ALA A 18 -9.08 -1.73 -17.61
N THR A 19 -8.05 -0.97 -17.23
CA THR A 19 -6.67 -1.19 -17.70
C THR A 19 -5.67 -0.81 -16.60
N ASN A 20 -4.59 -1.59 -16.48
CA ASN A 20 -3.44 -1.24 -15.64
C ASN A 20 -2.40 -0.42 -16.42
N ARG A 21 -2.62 -0.19 -17.72
CA ARG A 21 -1.72 0.53 -18.62
C ARG A 21 -2.51 1.55 -19.46
N PRO A 22 -3.00 2.65 -18.87
CA PRO A 22 -3.76 3.66 -19.61
C PRO A 22 -2.96 4.28 -20.77
N HIS A 23 -1.64 4.35 -20.64
CA HIS A 23 -0.75 4.85 -21.70
C HIS A 23 -0.61 3.91 -22.91
N ALA A 24 -0.95 2.63 -22.75
CA ALA A 24 -0.95 1.68 -23.86
C ALA A 24 -2.23 1.78 -24.73
N LEU A 25 -3.26 2.49 -24.25
CA LEU A 25 -4.46 2.75 -25.02
C LEU A 25 -4.21 3.84 -26.07
N ASP A 26 -4.71 3.60 -27.27
CA ASP A 26 -4.75 4.60 -28.34
C ASP A 26 -5.43 5.88 -27.84
N ALA A 27 -4.75 7.01 -28.00
CA ALA A 27 -5.26 8.33 -27.63
C ALA A 27 -6.59 8.66 -28.32
N ALA A 28 -6.86 8.08 -29.51
CA ALA A 28 -8.14 8.24 -30.20
C ALA A 28 -9.32 7.65 -29.43
N LEU A 29 -9.11 6.65 -28.57
CA LEU A 29 -10.17 6.04 -27.75
C LEU A 29 -10.53 6.88 -26.51
N ARG A 30 -9.62 7.75 -26.06
CA ARG A 30 -9.78 8.62 -24.88
C ARG A 30 -10.39 9.98 -25.20
N ARG A 31 -10.74 10.22 -26.47
CA ARG A 31 -11.39 11.46 -26.90
C ARG A 31 -12.87 11.51 -26.50
N PRO A 32 -13.45 12.71 -26.35
CA PRO A 32 -14.89 12.88 -26.18
C PRO A 32 -15.70 12.10 -27.23
N GLY A 33 -16.83 11.49 -26.84
CA GLY A 33 -17.63 10.56 -27.66
C GLY A 33 -17.28 9.07 -27.51
N ARG A 34 -16.20 8.75 -26.79
CA ARG A 34 -15.73 7.38 -26.51
C ARG A 34 -15.47 7.19 -25.01
N PHE A 35 -14.25 6.86 -24.58
CA PHE A 35 -13.88 6.83 -23.16
C PHE A 35 -13.56 8.24 -22.64
N ALA A 36 -14.61 9.06 -22.50
CA ALA A 36 -14.48 10.46 -22.09
C ALA A 36 -14.23 10.65 -20.58
N LYS A 37 -14.51 9.64 -19.75
CA LYS A 37 -14.34 9.68 -18.30
C LYS A 37 -13.30 8.64 -17.89
N GLU A 38 -12.27 9.10 -17.21
CA GLU A 38 -11.25 8.26 -16.60
C GLU A 38 -11.41 8.33 -15.08
N VAL A 39 -11.37 7.16 -14.44
CA VAL A 39 -11.41 7.05 -12.97
C VAL A 39 -10.21 6.22 -12.57
N GLU A 40 -9.28 6.86 -11.86
CA GLU A 40 -8.11 6.18 -11.31
C GLU A 40 -8.48 5.51 -9.98
N ILE A 41 -8.18 4.21 -9.86
CA ILE A 41 -8.37 3.45 -8.62
C ILE A 41 -6.99 3.13 -8.06
N GLY A 42 -6.56 3.93 -7.08
CA GLY A 42 -5.28 3.75 -6.40
C GLY A 42 -5.30 2.66 -5.33
N VAL A 43 -4.13 2.45 -4.71
CA VAL A 43 -3.98 1.59 -3.53
C VAL A 43 -4.71 2.22 -2.35
N PRO A 44 -5.52 1.46 -1.58
CA PRO A 44 -6.25 2.00 -0.44
C PRO A 44 -5.29 2.48 0.66
N ASN A 45 -5.62 3.64 1.25
CA ASN A 45 -4.99 4.13 2.48
C ASN A 45 -5.41 3.27 3.70
N ALA A 46 -4.86 3.54 4.89
CA ALA A 46 -5.18 2.76 6.09
C ALA A 46 -6.69 2.67 6.38
N GLN A 47 -7.41 3.79 6.24
CA GLN A 47 -8.86 3.82 6.42
C GLN A 47 -9.60 2.97 5.37
N GLY A 48 -9.21 3.08 4.09
CA GLY A 48 -9.79 2.26 3.03
C GLY A 48 -9.52 0.76 3.21
N ARG A 49 -8.33 0.40 3.73
CA ARG A 49 -8.02 -1.00 4.09
C ARG A 49 -8.88 -1.49 5.24
N LEU A 50 -9.13 -0.65 6.24
CA LEU A 50 -10.07 -0.96 7.33
C LEU A 50 -11.47 -1.23 6.79
N ASP A 51 -11.98 -0.39 5.90
CA ASP A 51 -13.31 -0.55 5.32
C ASP A 51 -13.42 -1.83 4.49
N VAL A 52 -12.38 -2.18 3.74
CA VAL A 52 -12.28 -3.45 3.02
C VAL A 52 -12.27 -4.63 4.00
N LEU A 53 -11.45 -4.59 5.06
CA LEU A 53 -11.40 -5.63 6.08
C LEU A 53 -12.76 -5.83 6.76
N ARG A 54 -13.43 -4.75 7.17
CA ARG A 54 -14.80 -4.79 7.73
C ARG A 54 -15.78 -5.46 6.77
N LYS A 55 -15.73 -5.10 5.48
CA LYS A 55 -16.60 -5.69 4.47
C LYS A 55 -16.34 -7.19 4.26
N LEU A 56 -15.07 -7.59 4.19
CA LEU A 56 -14.67 -8.99 4.01
C LEU A 56 -15.03 -9.84 5.24
N LEU A 57 -14.83 -9.30 6.44
CA LEU A 57 -15.06 -10.00 7.70
C LEU A 57 -16.53 -10.06 8.10
N ARG A 58 -17.42 -9.28 7.47
CA ARG A 58 -18.87 -9.30 7.74
C ARG A 58 -19.50 -10.70 7.63
N LYS A 59 -18.96 -11.56 6.77
CA LYS A 59 -19.43 -12.93 6.54
C LYS A 59 -18.53 -14.01 7.13
N ALA A 60 -17.42 -13.63 7.78
CA ALA A 60 -16.45 -14.56 8.33
C ALA A 60 -16.49 -14.54 9.87
N PRO A 61 -16.58 -15.69 10.55
CA PRO A 61 -16.57 -15.73 12.00
C PRO A 61 -15.19 -15.30 12.54
N HIS A 62 -15.17 -14.24 13.35
CA HIS A 62 -13.94 -13.69 13.95
C HIS A 62 -14.21 -13.15 15.35
N VAL A 63 -13.14 -12.95 16.12
CA VAL A 63 -13.18 -12.35 17.48
C VAL A 63 -12.39 -11.03 17.54
N LEU A 64 -12.06 -10.45 16.40
CA LEU A 64 -11.30 -9.19 16.32
C LEU A 64 -12.13 -8.03 16.85
N THR A 65 -11.50 -7.20 17.66
CA THR A 65 -12.00 -5.90 18.10
C THR A 65 -11.75 -4.83 17.04
N GLU A 66 -12.45 -3.70 17.13
CA GLU A 66 -12.21 -2.56 16.23
C GLU A 66 -10.78 -2.02 16.34
N ALA A 67 -10.18 -2.04 17.52
CA ALA A 67 -8.79 -1.63 17.73
C ALA A 67 -7.81 -2.57 16.99
N GLU A 68 -8.06 -3.88 17.01
CA GLU A 68 -7.26 -4.86 16.30
C GLU A 68 -7.43 -4.76 14.78
N LEU A 69 -8.64 -4.48 14.29
CA LEU A 69 -8.88 -4.21 12.86
C LEU A 69 -8.13 -2.96 12.39
N LEU A 70 -8.14 -1.89 13.19
CA LEU A 70 -7.35 -0.69 12.94
C LEU A 70 -5.85 -1.00 12.89
N GLN A 71 -5.35 -1.79 13.84
CA GLN A 71 -3.96 -2.23 13.86
C GLN A 71 -3.59 -3.02 12.59
N LEU A 72 -4.43 -3.98 12.17
CA LEU A 72 -4.22 -4.74 10.93
C LEU A 72 -4.22 -3.84 9.70
N ALA A 73 -5.16 -2.90 9.62
CA ALA A 73 -5.25 -1.96 8.51
C ALA A 73 -4.01 -1.05 8.43
N ASN A 74 -3.49 -0.60 9.57
CA ASN A 74 -2.25 0.16 9.65
C ASN A 74 -1.06 -0.69 9.16
N ASN A 75 -0.90 -1.91 9.68
CA ASN A 75 0.23 -2.76 9.34
C ASN A 75 0.21 -3.31 7.90
N ALA A 76 -0.95 -3.37 7.25
CA ALA A 76 -1.12 -3.87 5.88
C ALA A 76 -0.72 -2.84 4.80
N HIS A 77 0.42 -2.16 4.96
CA HIS A 77 0.92 -1.20 3.99
C HIS A 77 1.11 -1.85 2.60
N GLY A 78 0.61 -1.19 1.55
CA GLY A 78 0.71 -1.69 0.17
C GLY A 78 -0.24 -2.84 -0.18
N TYR A 79 -1.07 -3.31 0.76
CA TYR A 79 -2.08 -4.32 0.43
C TYR A 79 -3.20 -3.70 -0.40
N VAL A 80 -3.57 -4.38 -1.49
CA VAL A 80 -4.78 -4.06 -2.27
C VAL A 80 -5.95 -4.94 -1.83
N GLY A 81 -7.15 -4.68 -2.35
CA GLY A 81 -8.35 -5.45 -2.00
C GLY A 81 -8.20 -6.96 -2.24
N ALA A 82 -7.47 -7.36 -3.29
CA ALA A 82 -7.16 -8.77 -3.56
C ALA A 82 -6.25 -9.38 -2.48
N ASP A 83 -5.22 -8.66 -2.04
CA ASP A 83 -4.30 -9.11 -0.98
C ASP A 83 -5.03 -9.26 0.35
N LEU A 84 -5.87 -8.28 0.72
CA LEU A 84 -6.66 -8.34 1.95
C LEU A 84 -7.65 -9.53 1.92
N LYS A 85 -8.23 -9.83 0.75
CA LYS A 85 -9.09 -11.00 0.57
C LYS A 85 -8.31 -12.32 0.69
N ALA A 86 -7.12 -12.39 0.11
CA ALA A 86 -6.25 -13.54 0.24
C ALA A 86 -5.82 -13.74 1.71
N LEU A 87 -5.43 -12.66 2.39
CA LEU A 87 -5.09 -12.67 3.81
C LEU A 87 -6.23 -13.20 4.67
N CYS A 88 -7.46 -12.70 4.46
CA CYS A 88 -8.64 -13.21 5.19
C CYS A 88 -8.86 -14.71 4.97
N SER A 89 -8.64 -15.20 3.74
CA SER A 89 -8.77 -16.63 3.40
C SER A 89 -7.72 -17.47 4.11
N GLU A 90 -6.46 -17.03 4.12
CA GLU A 90 -5.35 -17.74 4.78
C GLU A 90 -5.51 -17.76 6.30
N SER A 91 -5.95 -16.64 6.90
CA SER A 91 -6.27 -16.58 8.32
C SER A 91 -7.45 -17.48 8.70
N GLY A 92 -8.45 -17.59 7.83
CA GLY A 92 -9.55 -18.56 7.97
C GLY A 92 -9.04 -20.01 7.98
N LEU A 93 -8.15 -20.35 7.05
CA LEU A 93 -7.56 -21.68 6.97
C LEU A 93 -6.66 -22.00 8.17
N SER A 94 -5.91 -21.01 8.64
CA SER A 94 -5.08 -21.10 9.84
C SER A 94 -5.92 -21.34 11.10
N ALA A 95 -7.03 -20.62 11.24
CA ALA A 95 -8.00 -20.84 12.31
C ALA A 95 -8.63 -22.24 12.24
N PHE A 96 -8.97 -22.71 11.04
CA PHE A 96 -9.50 -24.07 10.82
C PHE A 96 -8.48 -25.15 11.21
N ARG A 97 -7.23 -25.06 10.72
CA ARG A 97 -6.13 -25.96 11.09
C ARG A 97 -5.91 -26.00 12.60
N ARG A 98 -6.01 -24.85 13.28
CA ARG A 98 -5.88 -24.74 14.74
C ARG A 98 -6.98 -25.50 15.48
N VAL A 99 -8.23 -25.45 15.02
CA VAL A 99 -9.33 -26.20 15.63
C VAL A 99 -9.15 -27.70 15.42
N LEU A 100 -8.81 -28.14 14.21
CA LEU A 100 -8.57 -29.56 13.91
C LEU A 100 -7.42 -30.15 14.73
N LYS A 101 -6.32 -29.40 14.92
CA LYS A 101 -5.22 -29.85 15.78
C LYS A 101 -5.64 -30.08 17.24
N LYS A 102 -6.57 -29.27 17.75
CA LYS A 102 -7.10 -29.41 19.12
C LYS A 102 -8.12 -30.54 19.22
N GLN A 103 -8.92 -30.77 18.19
CA GLN A 103 -9.98 -31.78 18.16
C GLN A 103 -10.00 -32.52 16.82
N PRO A 104 -9.16 -33.54 16.64
CA PRO A 104 -8.94 -34.20 15.34
C PRO A 104 -10.14 -35.03 14.85
N ASN A 105 -11.00 -35.50 15.76
CA ASN A 105 -12.13 -36.39 15.45
C ASN A 105 -13.49 -35.66 15.43
N LEU A 106 -13.49 -34.33 15.30
CA LEU A 106 -14.73 -33.57 15.32
C LEU A 106 -15.39 -33.58 13.93
N PRO A 107 -16.70 -33.88 13.82
CA PRO A 107 -17.40 -33.80 12.53
C PRO A 107 -17.38 -32.37 11.98
N ASP A 108 -17.24 -32.24 10.66
CA ASP A 108 -17.08 -30.97 9.93
C ASP A 108 -18.07 -29.88 10.34
N ARG A 109 -19.33 -30.27 10.58
CA ARG A 109 -20.39 -29.35 11.01
C ARG A 109 -20.09 -28.67 12.34
N LYS A 110 -19.47 -29.39 13.29
CA LYS A 110 -19.07 -28.83 14.59
C LYS A 110 -17.78 -28.01 14.47
N VAL A 111 -16.86 -28.41 13.59
CA VAL A 111 -15.64 -27.65 13.32
C VAL A 111 -16.00 -26.25 12.79
N ALA A 112 -16.87 -26.17 11.78
CA ALA A 112 -17.31 -24.91 11.19
C ALA A 112 -17.91 -23.93 12.20
N ALA A 113 -18.62 -24.43 13.22
CA ALA A 113 -19.19 -23.61 14.29
C ALA A 113 -18.14 -23.09 15.30
N LEU A 114 -17.01 -23.79 15.44
CA LEU A 114 -15.93 -23.44 16.36
C LEU A 114 -14.84 -22.56 15.72
N VAL A 115 -14.73 -22.57 14.39
CA VAL A 115 -13.75 -21.73 13.70
C VAL A 115 -14.08 -20.26 13.91
N LYS A 116 -13.21 -19.58 14.65
CA LYS A 116 -13.22 -18.12 14.77
C LYS A 116 -11.82 -17.58 14.53
N ILE A 117 -11.70 -16.68 13.57
CA ILE A 117 -10.44 -16.04 13.21
C ILE A 117 -10.02 -15.08 14.34
N THR A 118 -8.74 -15.13 14.71
CA THR A 118 -8.12 -14.30 15.74
C THR A 118 -7.04 -13.40 15.13
N LEU A 119 -6.58 -12.39 15.88
CA LEU A 119 -5.50 -11.50 15.44
C LEU A 119 -4.24 -12.27 15.06
N ASN A 120 -3.89 -13.30 15.83
CA ASN A 120 -2.70 -14.10 15.56
C ASN A 120 -2.77 -14.83 14.22
N ASP A 121 -3.96 -15.26 13.78
CA ASP A 121 -4.12 -15.92 12.46
C ASP A 121 -3.87 -14.92 11.31
N PHE A 122 -4.18 -13.63 11.53
CA PHE A 122 -3.85 -12.55 10.60
C PHE A 122 -2.36 -12.22 10.60
N LEU A 123 -1.76 -12.06 11.78
CA LEU A 123 -0.32 -11.77 11.88
C LEU A 123 0.53 -12.89 11.27
N GLN A 124 0.14 -14.16 11.43
CA GLN A 124 0.78 -15.27 10.75
C GLN A 124 0.59 -15.20 9.24
N GLY A 125 -0.63 -14.97 8.77
CA GLY A 125 -0.90 -14.82 7.32
C GLY A 125 -0.14 -13.66 6.67
N MET A 126 0.12 -12.58 7.40
CA MET A 126 0.90 -11.43 6.89
C MET A 126 2.38 -11.74 6.67
N ASN A 127 2.95 -12.74 7.35
CA ASN A 127 4.32 -13.17 7.10
C ASN A 127 4.46 -13.89 5.75
N ASP A 128 3.41 -14.58 5.32
CA ASP A 128 3.38 -15.36 4.09
C ASP A 128 2.82 -14.57 2.90
N ALA A 129 1.90 -13.62 3.17
CA ALA A 129 1.26 -12.79 2.17
C ALA A 129 2.11 -11.53 1.86
N ARG A 130 2.73 -11.49 0.67
CA ARG A 130 3.42 -10.29 0.18
C ARG A 130 2.44 -9.34 -0.52
N PRO A 131 2.45 -8.02 -0.23
CA PRO A 131 1.57 -7.07 -0.89
C PRO A 131 1.83 -6.99 -2.40
N SER A 132 0.76 -6.90 -3.18
CA SER A 132 0.82 -6.82 -4.64
C SER A 132 1.16 -5.41 -5.13
N ALA A 133 0.77 -4.35 -4.42
CA ALA A 133 1.09 -2.99 -4.87
C ALA A 133 2.60 -2.70 -4.83
N THR A 134 3.32 -3.31 -3.89
CA THR A 134 4.78 -3.23 -3.79
C THR A 134 5.49 -4.01 -4.91
N ARG A 135 4.75 -4.79 -5.73
CA ARG A 135 5.31 -5.48 -6.91
C ARG A 135 5.36 -4.60 -8.17
N GLU A 136 4.52 -3.56 -8.29
CA GLU A 136 4.49 -2.68 -9.48
C GLU A 136 5.26 -1.37 -9.27
N VAL A 137 5.35 -0.87 -8.04
CA VAL A 137 6.29 0.18 -7.66
C VAL A 137 7.22 -0.45 -6.63
N ALA A 138 8.46 -0.71 -7.01
CA ALA A 138 9.50 -1.11 -6.07
C ALA A 138 9.73 0.06 -5.09
N VAL A 139 8.91 0.14 -4.06
CA VAL A 139 9.22 0.90 -2.85
C VAL A 139 10.38 0.14 -2.24
N ASP A 140 11.58 0.57 -2.58
CA ASP A 140 12.80 0.04 -2.01
C ASP A 140 12.79 0.49 -0.55
N VAL A 141 12.38 -0.40 0.37
CA VAL A 141 12.51 -0.16 1.81
C VAL A 141 14.02 -0.12 2.05
N PRO A 142 14.62 1.05 2.23
CA PRO A 142 16.07 1.14 2.21
C PRO A 142 16.59 0.44 3.46
N SER A 143 17.40 -0.60 3.30
CA SER A 143 18.01 -1.30 4.44
C SER A 143 19.26 -0.59 4.98
N VAL A 144 19.56 0.59 4.46
CA VAL A 144 20.77 1.36 4.77
C VAL A 144 20.44 2.34 5.88
N SER A 145 21.29 2.41 6.89
CA SER A 145 21.20 3.31 8.04
C SER A 145 22.30 4.37 8.01
N TRP A 146 22.24 5.37 8.89
CA TRP A 146 23.30 6.40 8.97
C TRP A 146 24.68 5.85 9.29
N SER A 147 24.76 4.71 10.00
CA SER A 147 26.03 4.06 10.34
C SER A 147 26.70 3.42 9.13
N ASP A 148 25.92 3.06 8.11
CA ASP A 148 26.43 2.45 6.88
C ASP A 148 27.06 3.49 5.92
N VAL A 149 26.85 4.79 6.19
CA VAL A 149 27.44 5.90 5.43
C VAL A 149 28.63 6.45 6.19
N GLY A 150 29.85 6.11 5.75
CA GLY A 150 31.08 6.66 6.32
C GLY A 150 31.24 8.17 6.07
N GLY A 151 31.54 8.93 7.12
CA GLY A 151 31.84 10.36 7.05
C GLY A 151 30.63 11.24 6.69
N LEU A 152 30.88 12.37 6.00
CA LEU A 152 29.86 13.32 5.54
C LEU A 152 28.98 13.93 6.65
N GLU A 153 29.49 14.05 7.88
CA GLU A 153 28.72 14.47 9.06
C GLU A 153 27.99 15.82 8.85
N ASN A 154 28.65 16.77 8.19
CA ASN A 154 28.04 18.06 7.84
C ASN A 154 26.84 17.91 6.89
N ILE A 155 26.88 16.96 5.96
CA ILE A 155 25.77 16.70 5.01
C ILE A 155 24.67 15.92 5.72
N LYS A 156 25.02 14.91 6.52
CA LYS A 156 24.06 14.18 7.35
C LYS A 156 23.25 15.15 8.20
N LEU A 157 23.93 16.05 8.92
CA LEU A 157 23.26 17.06 9.74
C LEU A 157 22.32 17.95 8.92
N LYS A 158 22.77 18.50 7.79
CA LYS A 158 21.93 19.33 6.92
C LYS A 158 20.68 18.58 6.41
N LEU A 159 20.83 17.29 6.06
CA LEU A 159 19.71 16.47 5.62
C LEU A 159 18.71 16.19 6.76
N LYS A 160 19.20 15.92 7.98
CA LYS A 160 18.35 15.78 9.16
C LYS A 160 17.57 17.07 9.44
N GLN A 161 18.23 18.22 9.35
CA GLN A 161 17.60 19.52 9.52
C GLN A 161 16.56 19.84 8.45
N ALA A 162 16.84 19.47 7.20
CA ALA A 162 15.98 19.76 6.06
C ALA A 162 14.75 18.84 5.98
N VAL A 163 14.88 17.57 6.41
CA VAL A 163 13.85 16.54 6.18
C VAL A 163 13.36 15.93 7.49
N GLU A 164 14.25 15.45 8.35
CA GLU A 164 13.89 14.70 9.56
C GLU A 164 13.25 15.60 10.63
N TRP A 165 13.82 16.79 10.89
CA TRP A 165 13.35 17.70 11.93
C TRP A 165 11.97 18.31 11.66
N PRO A 166 11.63 18.75 10.43
CA PRO A 166 10.27 19.19 10.11
C PRO A 166 9.22 18.11 10.36
N LEU A 167 9.57 16.84 10.12
CA LEU A 167 8.67 15.72 10.32
C LEU A 167 8.52 15.35 11.80
N LYS A 168 9.62 15.38 12.57
CA LYS A 168 9.61 15.05 14.01
C LYS A 168 9.11 16.19 14.90
N HIS A 169 9.26 17.45 14.48
CA HIS A 169 8.97 18.63 15.31
C HIS A 169 8.13 19.71 14.59
N PRO A 170 6.96 19.37 14.02
CA PRO A 170 6.15 20.30 13.23
C PRO A 170 5.67 21.54 14.03
N GLU A 171 5.39 21.38 15.32
CA GLU A 171 4.96 22.47 16.20
C GLU A 171 6.04 23.55 16.35
N SER A 172 7.30 23.14 16.48
CA SER A 172 8.45 24.05 16.60
C SER A 172 8.63 24.90 15.34
N PHE A 173 8.46 24.31 14.15
CA PHE A 173 8.55 25.02 12.87
C PHE A 173 7.42 26.05 12.72
N THR A 174 6.20 25.65 13.08
CA THR A 174 5.01 26.52 13.03
C THR A 174 5.16 27.71 13.97
N ARG A 175 5.60 27.46 15.22
CA ARG A 175 5.81 28.52 16.23
C ARG A 175 6.89 29.52 15.81
N MET A 176 7.91 29.07 15.09
CA MET A 176 9.00 29.93 14.60
C MET A 176 8.70 30.55 13.23
N GLY A 177 7.52 30.30 12.64
CA GLY A 177 7.16 30.80 11.31
C GLY A 177 8.06 30.28 10.18
N MET A 178 8.75 29.16 10.40
CA MET A 178 9.69 28.59 9.43
C MET A 178 8.98 27.60 8.52
N GLN A 179 9.22 27.72 7.21
CA GLN A 179 8.74 26.76 6.23
C GLN A 179 9.82 25.69 5.95
N PRO A 180 9.45 24.40 5.94
CA PRO A 180 10.39 23.36 5.57
C PRO A 180 10.80 23.48 4.09
N PRO A 181 12.03 23.09 3.75
CA PRO A 181 12.49 23.10 2.36
C PRO A 181 11.66 22.14 1.51
N LYS A 182 11.27 22.57 0.30
CA LYS A 182 10.43 21.80 -0.62
C LYS A 182 11.19 20.72 -1.39
N GLY A 183 12.52 20.80 -1.43
CA GLY A 183 13.35 19.86 -2.16
C GLY A 183 14.83 20.00 -1.81
N VAL A 184 15.57 18.92 -2.01
CA VAL A 184 17.01 18.85 -1.79
C VAL A 184 17.68 18.32 -3.04
N LEU A 185 18.71 19.01 -3.52
CA LEU A 185 19.55 18.57 -4.64
C LEU A 185 20.89 18.07 -4.11
N LEU A 186 21.17 16.78 -4.32
CA LEU A 186 22.47 16.18 -4.05
C LEU A 186 23.26 16.09 -5.36
N TYR A 187 24.38 16.84 -5.46
CA TYR A 187 25.24 16.84 -6.63
C TYR A 187 26.70 16.53 -6.26
N GLY A 188 27.47 16.03 -7.22
CA GLY A 188 28.89 15.72 -7.05
C GLY A 188 29.35 14.55 -7.94
N PRO A 189 30.66 14.26 -7.98
CA PRO A 189 31.25 13.18 -8.78
C PRO A 189 30.60 11.80 -8.53
N PRO A 190 30.65 10.86 -9.49
CA PRO A 190 30.18 9.50 -9.25
C PRO A 190 30.97 8.85 -8.09
N GLY A 191 30.32 7.95 -7.34
CA GLY A 191 30.96 7.26 -6.20
C GLY A 191 30.93 8.00 -4.85
N CYS A 192 30.44 9.25 -4.77
CA CYS A 192 30.38 10.00 -3.49
C CYS A 192 29.12 9.71 -2.63
N SER A 193 28.64 8.46 -2.59
CA SER A 193 27.52 8.01 -1.72
C SER A 193 26.19 8.79 -1.77
N LYS A 194 25.95 9.63 -2.78
CA LYS A 194 24.72 10.46 -2.92
C LYS A 194 23.43 9.63 -2.86
N THR A 195 23.39 8.50 -3.56
CA THR A 195 22.22 7.61 -3.54
C THR A 195 22.10 6.87 -2.20
N MET A 196 23.23 6.49 -1.60
CA MET A 196 23.28 5.73 -0.36
C MET A 196 22.85 6.59 0.84
N ILE A 197 23.25 7.86 0.88
CA ILE A 197 22.85 8.80 1.94
C ILE A 197 21.36 9.18 1.83
N ALA A 198 20.81 9.28 0.62
CA ALA A 198 19.37 9.49 0.41
C ALA A 198 18.54 8.30 0.89
N LYS A 199 19.03 7.06 0.65
CA LYS A 199 18.45 5.83 1.19
C LYS A 199 18.49 5.79 2.72
N ALA A 200 19.64 6.11 3.31
CA ALA A 200 19.79 6.18 4.77
C ALA A 200 18.84 7.20 5.42
N LEU A 201 18.70 8.39 4.82
CA LEU A 201 17.77 9.41 5.28
C LEU A 201 16.32 8.92 5.27
N ALA A 202 15.90 8.26 4.18
CA ALA A 202 14.54 7.76 4.05
C ALA A 202 14.25 6.65 5.07
N ASN A 203 15.19 5.72 5.27
CA ASN A 203 15.05 4.67 6.28
C ASN A 203 14.92 5.24 7.69
N GLU A 204 15.82 6.16 8.08
CA GLU A 204 15.83 6.70 9.45
C GLU A 204 14.65 7.61 9.75
N SER A 205 14.11 8.24 8.72
CA SER A 205 12.92 9.09 8.83
C SER A 205 11.62 8.28 8.74
N GLY A 206 11.68 6.96 8.53
CA GLY A 206 10.51 6.10 8.31
C GLY A 206 9.71 6.48 7.06
N LEU A 207 10.37 7.06 6.05
CA LEU A 207 9.76 7.53 4.82
C LEU A 207 9.85 6.49 3.71
N ASN A 208 8.83 6.46 2.86
CA ASN A 208 8.86 5.66 1.64
C ASN A 208 9.89 6.24 0.67
N PHE A 209 10.82 5.41 0.18
CA PHE A 209 11.83 5.82 -0.80
C PHE A 209 11.41 5.40 -2.21
N LEU A 210 11.21 6.39 -3.08
CA LEU A 210 10.86 6.19 -4.49
C LEU A 210 12.05 6.63 -5.36
N ALA A 211 12.81 5.67 -5.86
CA ALA A 211 13.92 5.95 -6.76
C ALA A 211 13.46 5.96 -8.22
N ILE A 212 13.48 7.14 -8.85
CA ILE A 212 13.28 7.29 -10.28
C ILE A 212 14.65 7.55 -10.90
N LYS A 213 15.12 6.64 -11.76
CA LYS A 213 16.33 6.85 -12.56
C LYS A 213 15.92 7.50 -13.88
N GLY A 214 16.44 8.70 -14.14
CA GLY A 214 16.31 9.30 -15.46
C GLY A 214 17.06 8.47 -16.53
N PRO A 215 16.66 8.57 -17.81
CA PRO A 215 17.39 7.99 -18.93
C PRO A 215 18.79 8.60 -19.10
#